data_AF-A0A4V6JGL7-F1
#
_entry.id   AF-A0A4V6JGL7-F1
#
_cell.length_a   1.000
_cell.length_b   1.000
_cell.length_c   1.000
_cell.angle_alpha   90.00
_cell.angle_beta   90.00
_cell.angle_gamma   90.00
#
_symmetry.space_group_name_H-M   'P 1'
#
loop_
_entity.id
_entity.type
_entity.pdbx_description
1 polymer ?
#
loop_
_entity_poly.entity_id
_entity_poly.type
_entity_poly.pdbx_seq_one_letter_code
_entity_poly.pdbx_strand_id
1 'polypeptide(L)'
;MGDILSQMYLASATLKRFEDEGRQKDDLPLVHWGVQDCLHQAEQALDDLLRNFPNRFIAGALRLVILPFGRVHQAPSDRLDHQLAKILQQPSATRSRLGRGQYLTASAHNPIGLLEEALEDVIAAEPIHARLCKEAGKSLPFTRLDRLAQRALEEGKISDDEARILTKAEESRLRSINVDDFAPEALAAQQPEKPQPQEKRRQHTEAA
;
A
#
# COMPACT_ATOMS: atom_id res chain seq x y z
N MET A 1 26.34 -10.24 -1.70
CA MET A 1 26.55 -11.43 -0.83
C MET A 1 25.49 -11.52 0.26
N GLY A 2 25.23 -10.45 1.02
CA GLY A 2 24.17 -10.43 2.04
C GLY A 2 22.79 -10.82 1.48
N ASP A 3 22.44 -10.33 0.29
CA ASP A 3 21.11 -10.51 -0.29
C ASP A 3 20.74 -11.99 -0.50
N ILE A 4 21.66 -12.81 -1.00
CA ILE A 4 21.40 -14.24 -1.25
C ILE A 4 21.07 -14.96 0.06
N LEU A 5 21.88 -14.75 1.10
CA LEU A 5 21.69 -15.39 2.40
C LEU A 5 20.43 -14.86 3.10
N SER A 6 20.17 -13.56 3.00
CA SER A 6 18.95 -12.93 3.51
C SER A 6 17.70 -13.55 2.88
N GLN A 7 17.69 -13.73 1.56
CA GLN A 7 16.54 -14.33 0.87
C GLN A 7 16.36 -15.82 1.22
N MET A 8 17.44 -16.59 1.35
CA MET A 8 17.35 -17.99 1.83
C MET A 8 16.81 -18.07 3.26
N TYR A 9 17.22 -17.13 4.12
CA TYR A 9 16.71 -17.02 5.48
C TYR A 9 15.22 -16.68 5.49
N LEU A 10 14.78 -15.69 4.70
CA LEU A 10 13.37 -15.29 4.61
C LEU A 10 12.48 -16.42 4.05
N ALA A 11 12.93 -17.15 3.03
CA ALA A 11 12.24 -18.33 2.52
C ALA A 11 12.10 -19.41 3.60
N SER A 12 13.19 -19.70 4.32
CA SER A 12 13.20 -20.69 5.41
C SER A 12 12.30 -20.27 6.58
N ALA A 13 12.33 -18.99 6.96
CA ALA A 13 11.49 -18.43 8.02
C ALA A 13 10.00 -18.46 7.64
N THR A 14 9.68 -18.20 6.36
CA THR A 14 8.31 -18.30 5.83
C THR A 14 7.78 -19.72 5.96
N LEU A 15 8.57 -20.71 5.54
CA LEU A 15 8.21 -22.13 5.65
C LEU A 15 8.10 -22.57 7.12
N LYS A 16 9.03 -22.13 7.98
CA LYS A 16 9.02 -22.45 9.41
C LYS A 16 7.79 -21.88 10.10
N ARG A 17 7.45 -20.61 9.82
CA ARG A 17 6.24 -19.97 10.35
C ARG A 17 4.99 -20.73 9.91
N PHE A 18 4.89 -21.10 8.63
CA PHE A 18 3.76 -21.86 8.11
C PHE A 18 3.60 -23.22 8.81
N GLU A 19 4.71 -23.92 9.08
CA GLU A 19 4.71 -25.14 9.87
C GLU A 19 4.22 -24.90 11.31
N ASP A 20 4.77 -23.89 11.99
CA ASP A 20 4.49 -23.59 13.39
C ASP A 20 3.05 -23.11 13.63
N GLU A 21 2.45 -22.45 12.65
CA GLU A 21 1.06 -22.00 12.70
C GLU A 21 0.05 -23.11 12.29
N GLY A 22 0.54 -24.34 12.05
CA GLY A 22 -0.27 -25.52 11.81
C GLY A 22 -0.65 -25.75 10.34
N ARG A 23 0.12 -25.21 9.39
CA ARG A 23 -0.09 -25.35 7.94
C ARG A 23 -1.48 -24.93 7.48
N GLN A 24 -1.93 -23.76 7.93
CA GLN A 24 -3.24 -23.20 7.60
C GLN A 24 -3.39 -23.04 6.08
N LYS A 25 -4.32 -23.76 5.46
CA LYS A 25 -4.46 -23.76 3.99
C LYS A 25 -4.72 -22.37 3.40
N ASP A 26 -5.39 -21.50 4.17
CA ASP A 26 -5.71 -20.13 3.76
C ASP A 26 -4.45 -19.26 3.60
N ASP A 27 -3.33 -19.63 4.22
CA ASP A 27 -2.06 -18.90 4.17
C ASP A 27 -1.16 -19.36 3.00
N LEU A 28 -1.52 -20.46 2.32
CA LEU A 28 -0.73 -21.01 1.21
C LEU A 28 -0.44 -19.99 0.10
N PRO A 29 -1.37 -19.11 -0.32
CA PRO A 29 -1.07 -18.10 -1.32
C PRO A 29 0.11 -17.20 -0.90
N LEU A 30 0.13 -16.74 0.36
CA LEU A 30 1.22 -15.92 0.91
C LEU A 30 2.54 -16.68 0.94
N VAL A 31 2.51 -17.96 1.33
CA VAL A 31 3.71 -18.80 1.40
C VAL A 31 4.27 -19.06 0.01
N HIS A 32 3.42 -19.43 -0.96
CA HIS A 32 3.84 -19.66 -2.34
C HIS A 32 4.45 -18.40 -2.95
N TRP A 33 3.77 -17.27 -2.79
CA TRP A 33 4.26 -15.99 -3.27
C TRP A 33 5.61 -15.63 -2.62
N GLY A 34 5.69 -15.66 -1.29
CA GLY A 34 6.89 -15.26 -0.55
C GLY A 34 8.11 -16.12 -0.84
N VAL A 35 7.93 -17.45 -0.96
CA VAL A 35 9.04 -18.36 -1.30
C VAL A 35 9.47 -18.17 -2.75
N GLN A 36 8.53 -18.02 -3.70
CA GLN A 36 8.87 -17.77 -5.11
C GLN A 36 9.65 -16.46 -5.26
N ASP A 37 9.21 -15.39 -4.61
CA ASP A 37 9.88 -14.09 -4.63
C ASP A 37 11.29 -14.17 -4.02
N CYS A 38 11.43 -14.80 -2.85
CA CYS A 38 12.73 -14.98 -2.21
C CYS A 38 13.71 -15.77 -3.10
N LEU A 39 13.26 -16.88 -3.70
CA LEU A 39 14.09 -17.69 -4.59
C LEU A 39 14.48 -16.94 -5.85
N HIS A 40 13.54 -16.19 -6.45
CA HIS A 40 13.80 -15.36 -7.62
C HIS A 40 14.83 -14.27 -7.32
N GLN A 41 14.68 -13.54 -6.19
CA GLN A 41 15.62 -12.50 -5.77
C GLN A 41 17.00 -13.08 -5.42
N ALA A 42 17.07 -14.26 -4.81
CA ALA A 42 18.32 -14.94 -4.53
C ALA A 42 19.08 -15.31 -5.82
N GLU A 43 18.38 -15.85 -6.81
CA GLU A 43 18.97 -16.14 -8.13
C GLU A 43 19.44 -14.87 -8.84
N GLN A 44 18.66 -13.79 -8.76
CA GLN A 44 19.01 -12.50 -9.35
C GLN A 44 20.30 -11.95 -8.70
N ALA A 45 20.37 -11.94 -7.36
CA ALA A 45 21.54 -11.50 -6.63
C ALA A 45 22.79 -12.35 -6.94
N LEU A 46 22.61 -13.65 -7.16
CA LEU A 46 23.69 -14.55 -7.57
C LEU A 46 24.18 -14.27 -9.00
N ASP A 47 23.27 -14.07 -9.96
CA ASP A 47 23.63 -13.71 -11.33
C ASP A 47 24.38 -12.37 -11.37
N ASP A 48 23.91 -11.39 -10.60
CA ASP A 48 24.55 -10.07 -10.50
C ASP A 48 25.93 -10.14 -9.82
N LEU A 49 26.11 -10.99 -8.81
CA LEU A 49 27.41 -11.26 -8.20
C LEU A 49 28.39 -11.83 -9.24
N LEU A 50 27.97 -12.83 -10.03
CA LEU A 50 28.80 -13.46 -11.03
C LEU A 50 29.14 -12.52 -12.20
N ARG A 51 28.21 -11.64 -12.59
CA ARG A 51 28.44 -10.62 -13.63
C ARG A 51 29.49 -9.60 -13.22
N ASN A 52 29.52 -9.22 -11.94
CA ASN A 52 30.48 -8.27 -11.39
C ASN A 52 31.79 -8.91 -10.92
N PHE A 53 31.98 -10.21 -11.14
CA PHE A 53 33.15 -10.93 -10.65
C PHE A 53 34.42 -10.51 -11.42
N PRO A 54 35.56 -10.23 -10.75
CA PRO A 54 36.75 -9.67 -11.39
C PRO A 54 37.35 -10.56 -12.50
N ASN A 55 37.27 -11.88 -12.32
CA ASN A 55 37.78 -12.84 -13.29
C ASN A 55 36.64 -13.50 -14.07
N ARG A 56 36.48 -13.12 -15.33
CA ARG A 56 35.39 -13.61 -16.21
C ARG A 56 35.43 -15.11 -16.48
N PHE A 57 36.61 -15.75 -16.45
CA PHE A 57 36.72 -17.20 -16.64
C PHE A 57 36.21 -17.96 -15.42
N ILE A 58 36.60 -17.52 -14.22
CA ILE A 58 36.11 -18.10 -12.95
C ILE A 58 34.60 -17.86 -12.83
N ALA A 59 34.13 -16.67 -13.19
CA ALA A 59 32.70 -16.34 -13.23
C ALA A 59 31.90 -17.28 -14.15
N GLY A 60 32.41 -17.55 -15.36
CA GLY A 60 31.80 -18.47 -16.31
C GLY A 60 31.75 -19.90 -15.80
N ALA A 61 32.83 -20.39 -15.19
CA ALA A 61 32.87 -21.72 -14.59
C ALA A 61 31.89 -21.85 -13.42
N LEU A 62 31.88 -20.87 -12.50
CA LEU A 62 30.92 -20.83 -11.38
C LEU A 62 29.48 -20.75 -11.87
N ARG A 63 29.20 -19.97 -12.91
CA ARG A 63 27.86 -19.87 -13.49
C ARG A 63 27.38 -21.23 -14.03
N LEU A 64 28.25 -21.98 -14.71
CA LEU A 64 27.92 -23.31 -15.22
C LEU A 64 27.64 -24.32 -14.08
N VAL A 65 28.37 -24.19 -12.97
CA VAL A 65 28.22 -25.09 -11.81
C VAL A 65 26.97 -24.77 -11.00
N ILE A 66 26.71 -23.49 -10.73
CA ILE A 66 25.64 -23.07 -9.81
C ILE A 66 24.30 -22.88 -10.54
N LEU A 67 24.33 -22.37 -11.78
CA LEU A 67 23.15 -22.11 -12.61
C LEU A 67 23.29 -22.85 -13.96
N PRO A 68 23.33 -24.19 -13.97
CA PRO A 68 23.58 -24.97 -15.18
C PRO A 68 22.53 -24.74 -16.27
N PHE A 69 21.29 -24.45 -15.88
CA PHE A 69 20.17 -24.14 -16.78
C PHE A 69 19.84 -22.63 -16.82
N GLY A 70 20.71 -21.79 -16.23
CA GLY A 70 20.41 -20.38 -16.00
C GLY A 70 19.47 -20.16 -14.81
N ARG A 71 18.73 -19.04 -14.84
CA ARG A 71 17.73 -18.69 -13.81
C ARG A 71 16.48 -19.53 -14.04
N VAL A 72 16.10 -20.37 -13.07
CA VAL A 72 14.94 -21.27 -13.18
C VAL A 72 13.74 -20.74 -12.38
N HIS A 73 13.98 -19.87 -11.40
CA HIS A 73 12.93 -19.29 -10.60
C HIS A 73 12.35 -18.05 -11.29
N GLN A 74 11.08 -18.17 -11.69
CA GLN A 74 10.30 -17.04 -12.21
C GLN A 74 9.79 -16.19 -11.07
N ALA A 75 9.56 -14.90 -11.36
CA ALA A 75 8.85 -14.02 -10.44
C ALA A 75 7.43 -14.57 -10.17
N PRO A 76 6.83 -14.22 -9.02
CA PRO A 76 5.44 -14.57 -8.74
C PRO A 76 4.50 -14.11 -9.86
N SER A 77 3.48 -14.91 -10.15
CA SER A 77 2.51 -14.58 -11.20
C SER A 77 1.49 -13.53 -10.75
N ASP A 78 0.99 -12.70 -11.67
CA ASP A 78 -0.10 -11.75 -11.44
C ASP A 78 -1.35 -12.37 -10.78
N ARG A 79 -1.62 -13.66 -11.08
CA ARG A 79 -2.73 -14.39 -10.45
C ARG A 79 -2.54 -14.53 -8.94
N LEU A 80 -1.32 -14.81 -8.49
CA LEU A 80 -0.99 -14.86 -7.07
C LEU A 80 -1.03 -13.46 -6.45
N ASP A 81 -0.50 -12.44 -7.15
CA ASP A 81 -0.57 -11.05 -6.69
C ASP A 81 -2.02 -10.62 -6.43
N HIS A 82 -2.92 -10.94 -7.36
CA HIS A 82 -4.34 -10.64 -7.21
C HIS A 82 -4.98 -11.37 -6.03
N GLN A 83 -4.60 -12.64 -5.79
CA GLN A 83 -5.09 -13.41 -4.63
C GLN A 83 -4.62 -12.78 -3.32
N LEU A 84 -3.36 -12.38 -3.23
CA LEU A 84 -2.80 -11.70 -2.05
C LEU A 84 -3.48 -10.36 -1.81
N ALA A 85 -3.63 -9.55 -2.87
CA ALA A 85 -4.29 -8.25 -2.78
C ALA A 85 -5.71 -8.39 -2.23
N LYS A 86 -6.45 -9.43 -2.65
CA LYS A 86 -7.80 -9.71 -2.13
C LYS A 86 -7.78 -10.09 -0.65
N ILE A 87 -6.85 -10.95 -0.23
CA ILE A 87 -6.69 -11.36 1.18
C ILE A 87 -6.40 -10.14 2.07
N LEU A 88 -5.59 -9.20 1.60
CA LEU A 88 -5.20 -8.01 2.36
C LEU A 88 -6.31 -6.95 2.45
N GLN A 89 -7.15 -6.85 1.42
CA GLN A 89 -8.26 -5.89 1.35
C GLN A 89 -9.54 -6.38 2.04
N GLN A 90 -9.63 -7.67 2.40
CA GLN A 90 -10.81 -8.24 3.04
C GLN A 90 -10.50 -8.71 4.47
N PRO A 91 -11.41 -8.49 5.44
CA PRO A 91 -11.29 -9.10 6.74
C PRO A 91 -11.23 -10.63 6.61
N SER A 92 -10.11 -11.22 7.02
CA SER A 92 -9.87 -12.65 6.91
C SER A 92 -8.98 -13.13 8.05
N ALA A 93 -9.11 -14.41 8.42
CA ALA A 93 -8.27 -15.00 9.47
C ALA A 93 -6.78 -14.92 9.13
N THR A 94 -6.43 -15.06 7.85
CA THR A 94 -5.08 -14.86 7.31
C THR A 94 -4.57 -13.45 7.56
N ARG A 95 -5.36 -12.42 7.23
CA ARG A 95 -5.01 -11.01 7.49
C ARG A 95 -4.82 -10.75 8.98
N SER A 96 -5.72 -11.25 9.83
CA SER A 96 -5.60 -11.11 11.29
C SER A 96 -4.35 -11.80 11.85
N ARG A 97 -3.98 -12.98 11.32
CA ARG A 97 -2.71 -13.65 11.69
C ARG A 97 -1.50 -12.86 11.22
N LEU A 98 -1.55 -12.27 10.03
CA LEU A 98 -0.46 -11.46 9.49
C LEU A 98 -0.25 -10.17 10.30
N GLY A 99 -1.33 -9.51 10.71
CA GLY A 99 -1.31 -8.31 11.55
C GLY A 99 -1.22 -8.57 13.06
N ARG A 100 -1.00 -9.82 13.49
CA ARG A 100 -0.97 -10.17 14.92
C ARG A 100 0.09 -9.36 15.66
N GLY A 101 -0.32 -8.73 16.76
CA GLY A 101 0.55 -7.88 17.60
C GLY A 101 0.56 -6.40 17.20
N GLN A 102 -0.16 -6.01 16.14
CA GLN A 102 -0.38 -4.60 15.80
C GLN A 102 -1.44 -3.96 16.71
N TYR A 103 -1.24 -2.69 17.06
CA TYR A 103 -2.23 -1.89 17.77
C TYR A 103 -3.23 -1.27 16.78
N LEU A 104 -4.40 -1.90 16.64
CA LEU A 104 -5.43 -1.53 15.66
C LEU A 104 -6.59 -0.71 16.26
N THR A 105 -6.50 -0.32 17.53
CA THR A 105 -7.56 0.49 18.14
C THR A 105 -7.64 1.86 17.47
N ALA A 106 -8.82 2.17 16.94
CA ALA A 106 -9.11 3.46 16.33
C ALA A 106 -8.95 4.58 17.36
N SER A 107 -8.08 5.54 17.06
CA SER A 107 -7.90 6.76 17.84
C SER A 107 -7.40 7.87 16.94
N ALA A 108 -7.58 9.12 17.33
CA ALA A 108 -7.17 10.28 16.55
C ALA A 108 -5.66 10.28 16.19
N HIS A 109 -4.84 9.57 16.96
CA HIS A 109 -3.39 9.48 16.77
C HIS A 109 -2.93 8.12 16.22
N ASN A 110 -3.85 7.24 15.84
CA ASN A 110 -3.55 5.94 15.25
C ASN A 110 -4.14 5.86 13.82
N PRO A 111 -3.41 6.31 12.79
CA PRO A 111 -3.91 6.28 11.42
C PRO A 111 -4.19 4.85 10.93
N ILE A 112 -3.44 3.85 11.42
CA ILE A 112 -3.67 2.44 11.06
C ILE A 112 -4.97 1.93 11.68
N GLY A 113 -5.27 2.28 12.92
CA GLY A 113 -6.55 1.96 13.56
C GLY A 113 -7.74 2.67 12.89
N LEU A 114 -7.55 3.92 12.45
CA LEU A 114 -8.57 4.65 11.69
C LEU A 114 -8.82 4.04 10.30
N LEU A 115 -7.79 3.48 9.67
CA LEU A 115 -7.90 2.76 8.40
C LEU A 115 -8.64 1.43 8.57
N GLU A 116 -8.41 0.71 9.67
CA GLU A 116 -9.16 -0.50 9.99
C GLU A 116 -10.66 -0.19 10.23
N GLU A 117 -10.97 0.86 10.99
CA GLU A 117 -12.35 1.33 11.17
C GLU A 117 -12.99 1.70 9.83
N ALA A 118 -12.25 2.39 8.95
CA ALA A 118 -12.76 2.74 7.63
C ALA A 118 -13.08 1.53 6.76
N LEU A 119 -12.28 0.45 6.86
CA LEU A 119 -12.57 -0.81 6.17
C LEU A 119 -13.89 -1.42 6.66
N GLU A 120 -14.11 -1.46 7.98
CA GLU A 120 -15.37 -1.95 8.56
C GLU A 120 -16.58 -1.11 8.13
N ASP A 121 -16.45 0.22 8.18
CA ASP A 121 -17.53 1.14 7.79
C ASP A 121 -17.89 0.98 6.31
N VAL A 122 -16.90 0.84 5.42
CA VAL A 122 -17.12 0.61 3.99
C VAL A 122 -17.82 -0.72 3.74
N ILE A 123 -17.40 -1.79 4.40
CA ILE A 123 -18.04 -3.12 4.29
C ILE A 123 -19.49 -3.08 4.77
N ALA A 124 -19.78 -2.34 5.84
CA ALA A 124 -21.15 -2.14 6.33
C ALA A 124 -22.04 -1.38 5.32
N ALA A 125 -21.46 -0.47 4.54
CA ALA A 125 -22.15 0.31 3.51
C ALA A 125 -22.40 -0.45 2.19
N GLU A 126 -21.56 -1.43 1.84
CA GLU A 126 -21.67 -2.24 0.62
C GLU A 126 -23.07 -2.84 0.37
N PRO A 127 -23.72 -3.56 1.32
CA PRO A 127 -25.03 -4.16 1.06
C PRO A 127 -26.13 -3.12 0.78
N ILE A 128 -26.07 -1.96 1.45
CA ILE A 128 -27.03 -0.87 1.26
C ILE A 128 -26.83 -0.26 -0.13
N HIS A 129 -25.58 0.03 -0.50
CA HIS A 129 -25.24 0.57 -1.82
C HIS A 129 -25.62 -0.39 -2.95
N ALA A 130 -25.35 -1.69 -2.79
CA ALA A 130 -25.72 -2.72 -3.76
C ALA A 130 -27.25 -2.78 -3.97
N ARG A 131 -28.04 -2.67 -2.89
CA ARG A 131 -29.51 -2.61 -2.97
C ARG A 131 -29.96 -1.36 -3.75
N LEU A 132 -29.39 -0.20 -3.44
CA LEU A 132 -29.70 1.06 -4.14
C LEU A 132 -29.33 1.02 -5.63
N CYS A 133 -28.20 0.40 -6.00
CA CYS A 133 -27.83 0.21 -7.40
C CYS A 133 -28.84 -0.67 -8.15
N LYS A 134 -29.30 -1.74 -7.49
CA LYS A 134 -30.30 -2.66 -8.05
C LYS A 134 -31.64 -1.96 -8.27
N GLU A 135 -32.10 -1.18 -7.30
CA GLU A 135 -33.35 -0.40 -7.41
C GLU A 135 -33.26 0.71 -8.46
N ALA A 136 -32.09 1.35 -8.59
CA ALA A 136 -31.84 2.37 -9.61
C ALA A 136 -31.63 1.78 -11.02
N GLY A 137 -31.45 0.46 -11.15
CA GLY A 137 -31.16 -0.21 -12.42
C GLY A 137 -29.81 0.18 -13.05
N LYS A 138 -28.92 0.81 -12.29
CA LYS A 138 -27.60 1.28 -12.76
C LYS A 138 -26.57 1.21 -11.66
N SER A 139 -25.30 1.08 -12.05
CA SER A 139 -24.18 1.18 -11.11
C SER A 139 -24.05 2.63 -10.63
N LEU A 140 -24.33 2.86 -9.35
CA LEU A 140 -24.12 4.15 -8.70
C LEU A 140 -22.66 4.25 -8.26
N PRO A 141 -22.03 5.43 -8.32
CA PRO A 141 -20.68 5.59 -7.82
C PRO A 141 -20.61 5.25 -6.32
N PHE A 142 -19.55 4.56 -5.90
CA PHE A 142 -19.25 4.33 -4.48
C PHE A 142 -18.44 5.51 -3.91
N THR A 143 -18.93 6.72 -4.16
CA THR A 143 -18.35 7.97 -3.69
C THR A 143 -19.46 8.93 -3.33
N ARG A 144 -19.21 9.87 -2.42
CA ARG A 144 -20.21 10.83 -1.93
C ARG A 144 -21.44 10.09 -1.39
N LEU A 145 -21.18 9.06 -0.58
CA LEU A 145 -22.25 8.22 -0.01
C LEU A 145 -23.17 9.04 0.90
N ASP A 146 -22.68 10.13 1.50
CA ASP A 146 -23.47 11.16 2.18
C ASP A 146 -24.61 11.71 1.31
N ARG A 147 -24.30 12.10 0.07
CA ARG A 147 -25.27 12.63 -0.90
C ARG A 147 -26.18 11.55 -1.47
N LEU A 148 -25.69 10.32 -1.54
CA LEU A 148 -26.52 9.18 -1.92
C LEU A 148 -27.54 8.86 -0.81
N ALA A 149 -27.08 8.84 0.45
CA ALA A 149 -27.91 8.59 1.62
C ALA A 149 -29.04 9.61 1.75
N GLN A 150 -28.73 10.90 1.64
CA GLN A 150 -29.73 11.96 1.71
C GLN A 150 -30.85 11.77 0.67
N ARG A 151 -30.48 11.54 -0.60
CA ARG A 151 -31.45 11.32 -1.68
C ARG A 151 -32.29 10.05 -1.46
N ALA A 152 -31.64 8.96 -1.07
CA ALA A 152 -32.33 7.70 -0.82
C ALA A 152 -33.29 7.78 0.38
N LEU A 153 -32.97 8.58 1.38
CA LEU A 153 -33.84 8.85 2.53
C LEU A 153 -35.05 9.71 2.13
N GLU A 154 -34.85 10.76 1.34
CA GLU A 154 -35.93 11.60 0.78
C GLU A 154 -36.88 10.80 -0.13
N GLU A 155 -36.35 9.84 -0.87
CA GLU A 155 -37.12 8.91 -1.71
C GLU A 155 -37.78 7.76 -0.90
N GLY A 156 -37.51 7.65 0.41
CA GLY A 156 -38.05 6.60 1.27
C GLY A 156 -37.51 5.20 0.99
N LYS A 157 -36.34 5.07 0.35
CA LYS A 157 -35.72 3.79 -0.04
C LYS A 157 -34.86 3.17 1.05
N ILE A 158 -34.42 3.97 2.03
CA ILE A 158 -33.60 3.53 3.16
C ILE A 158 -34.12 4.11 4.47
N SER A 159 -33.74 3.48 5.58
CA SER A 159 -33.97 3.99 6.93
C SER A 159 -32.95 5.04 7.36
N ASP A 160 -33.26 5.77 8.44
CA ASP A 160 -32.33 6.74 9.06
C ASP A 160 -31.02 6.05 9.51
N ASP A 161 -31.11 4.84 10.04
CA ASP A 161 -29.93 4.06 10.46
C ASP A 161 -29.05 3.68 9.26
N GLU A 162 -29.66 3.24 8.15
CA GLU A 162 -28.92 2.94 6.91
C GLU A 162 -28.29 4.20 6.29
N ALA A 163 -28.96 5.34 6.38
CA ALA A 163 -28.42 6.62 5.93
C ALA A 163 -27.19 7.04 6.76
N ARG A 164 -27.22 6.80 8.08
CA ARG A 164 -26.07 7.02 8.97
C ARG A 164 -24.89 6.12 8.61
N ILE A 165 -25.13 4.83 8.29
CA ILE A 165 -24.06 3.90 7.88
C ILE A 165 -23.35 4.41 6.62
N LEU A 166 -24.11 4.80 5.59
CA LEU A 166 -23.55 5.36 4.35
C LEU A 166 -22.76 6.65 4.60
N THR A 167 -23.28 7.53 5.46
CA THR A 167 -22.62 8.80 5.79
C THR A 167 -21.32 8.57 6.55
N LYS A 168 -21.34 7.70 7.57
CA LYS A 168 -20.15 7.30 8.33
C LYS A 168 -19.08 6.68 7.42
N ALA A 169 -19.48 5.80 6.50
CA ALA A 169 -18.56 5.21 5.53
C ALA A 169 -17.88 6.27 4.65
N GLU A 170 -18.61 7.29 4.19
CA GLU A 170 -18.00 8.39 3.43
C GLU A 170 -17.04 9.22 4.28
N GLU A 171 -17.41 9.54 5.52
CA GLU A 171 -16.53 10.27 6.45
C GLU A 171 -15.22 9.52 6.71
N SER A 172 -15.31 8.23 7.04
CA SER A 172 -14.15 7.37 7.28
C SER A 172 -13.30 7.17 6.01
N ARG A 173 -13.94 7.08 4.83
CA ARG A 173 -13.26 7.01 3.52
C ARG A 173 -12.49 8.30 3.23
N LEU A 174 -13.13 9.47 3.38
CA LEU A 174 -12.49 10.77 3.15
C LEU A 174 -11.33 11.00 4.13
N ARG A 175 -11.53 10.67 5.41
CA ARG A 175 -10.48 10.73 6.43
C ARG A 175 -9.26 9.88 6.07
N SER A 176 -9.47 8.70 5.48
CA SER A 176 -8.38 7.79 5.11
C SER A 176 -7.65 8.21 3.83
N ILE A 177 -8.33 8.92 2.92
CA ILE A 177 -7.76 9.41 1.65
C ILE A 177 -7.03 10.74 1.84
N ASN A 178 -7.55 11.60 2.71
CA ASN A 178 -6.98 12.92 2.97
C ASN A 178 -5.72 12.78 3.85
N VAL A 179 -4.58 12.55 3.20
CA VAL A 179 -3.27 12.59 3.84
C VAL A 179 -2.73 14.02 3.72
N ASP A 180 -2.47 14.66 4.87
CA ASP A 180 -1.90 16.01 4.99
C ASP A 180 -2.37 16.99 3.90
N ASP A 181 -3.67 17.34 3.95
CA ASP A 181 -4.25 18.38 3.09
C ASP A 181 -3.70 19.75 3.51
N PHE A 182 -2.55 20.11 2.96
CA PHE A 182 -1.98 21.44 3.16
C PHE A 182 -2.81 22.44 2.35
N ALA A 183 -3.27 23.50 3.02
CA ALA A 183 -3.85 24.63 2.32
C ALA A 183 -2.84 25.13 1.24
N PRO A 184 -3.28 25.47 0.01
CA PRO A 184 -2.39 25.93 -1.06
C PRO A 184 -1.43 27.03 -0.62
N GLU A 185 -1.88 27.88 0.31
CA GLU A 185 -1.13 28.97 0.91
C GLU A 185 0.04 28.50 1.80
N ALA A 186 -0.08 27.32 2.43
CA ALA A 186 0.97 26.74 3.27
C ALA A 186 2.13 26.13 2.46
N LEU A 187 1.89 25.79 1.18
CA LEU A 187 2.90 25.28 0.25
C LEU A 187 3.40 26.34 -0.75
N ALA A 188 2.87 27.56 -0.68
CA ALA A 188 3.28 28.65 -1.56
C ALA A 188 4.72 29.08 -1.26
N ALA A 189 5.60 29.03 -2.26
CA ALA A 189 6.96 29.53 -2.14
C ALA A 189 6.95 31.03 -1.81
N GLN A 190 7.71 31.44 -0.77
CA GLN A 190 7.92 32.85 -0.48
C GLN A 190 8.52 33.53 -1.71
N GLN A 191 7.85 34.58 -2.20
CA GLN A 191 8.37 35.35 -3.33
C GLN A 191 9.73 35.93 -2.94
N PRO A 192 10.77 35.79 -3.79
CA PRO A 192 12.06 36.42 -3.52
C PRO A 192 11.85 37.93 -3.39
N GLU A 193 12.27 38.47 -2.25
CA GLU A 193 12.19 39.89 -1.95
C GLU A 193 12.91 40.66 -3.07
N LYS A 194 12.16 41.49 -3.81
CA LYS A 194 12.74 42.28 -4.91
C LYS A 194 13.83 43.17 -4.32
N PRO A 195 15.06 43.19 -4.87
CA PRO A 195 16.10 44.06 -4.36
C PRO A 195 15.61 45.50 -4.43
N GLN A 196 15.56 46.18 -3.28
CA GLN A 196 15.26 47.61 -3.23
C GLN A 196 16.34 48.36 -4.03
N PRO A 197 15.98 49.33 -4.88
CA PRO A 197 16.96 50.14 -5.59
C PRO A 197 17.85 50.86 -4.58
N GLN A 198 19.15 50.52 -4.53
CA GLN A 198 20.12 51.28 -3.75
C GLN A 198 20.18 52.70 -4.31
N GLU A 199 19.74 53.67 -3.50
CA GLU A 199 19.99 55.08 -3.78
C GLU A 199 21.50 55.31 -3.90
N LYS A 200 21.93 55.72 -5.10
CA LYS A 200 23.31 56.12 -5.35
C LYS A 200 23.65 57.29 -4.43
N ARG A 201 24.40 57.00 -3.37
CA ARG A 201 25.04 58.00 -2.50
C ARG A 201 25.91 58.91 -3.38
N ARG A 202 25.46 60.14 -3.62
CA ARG A 202 26.25 61.17 -4.31
C ARG A 202 27.51 61.40 -3.50
N GLN A 203 28.67 61.04 -4.05
CA GLN A 203 29.95 61.42 -3.50
C GLN A 203 30.12 62.92 -3.70
N HIS A 204 30.07 63.66 -2.59
CA HIS A 204 30.55 65.03 -2.52
C HIS A 204 32.08 64.94 -2.57
N THR A 205 32.68 65.33 -3.69
CA THR A 205 34.13 65.54 -3.78
C THR A 205 34.37 67.02 -3.47
N GLU A 206 34.89 67.29 -2.26
CA GLU A 206 35.58 68.53 -1.92
C GLU A 206 37.09 68.33 -2.02
N ALA A 207 37.80 69.44 -2.29
CA ALA A 207 39.24 69.65 -2.44
C ALA A 207 39.80 69.30 -3.84
N ALA A 208 40.48 70.19 -4.56
CA ALA A 208 41.04 71.52 -4.26
C ALA A 208 41.08 72.39 -5.54
#